data_AF-A0A507E1Q9-F1
#
_entry.id   AF-A0A507E1Q9-F1
#
_cell.length_a   1.000
_cell.length_b   1.000
_cell.length_c   1.000
_cell.angle_alpha   90.00
_cell.angle_beta   90.00
_cell.angle_gamma   90.00
#
_symmetry.space_group_name_H-M   'P 1'
#
loop_
_entity.id
_entity.type
_entity.pdbx_description
1 polymer ?
#
loop_
_entity_poly.entity_id
_entity_poly.type
_entity_poly.pdbx_seq_one_letter_code
_entity_poly.pdbx_strand_id
1 'polypeptide(L)'
;MYQHQQQAQSTTSITPHTNPSPSGSSVSLSSASFPVPPKRKSSHPPTPRGLTPSFSSSTVSGISKSISTLEVGRTAASLSAPANSLPRETAAEATNRANAWQTLCVRVLPLFNGQGLKGHMEDMNDLVSTWLGDSHGQSIADDLNEMLTTGLLTLSSKLAVVGDEVLASRVVEVWIFFFSTVVPYLQGVFLPVRTQWRQAEGRVGDPPDVRTMSLIGFRDQILIPLSGRLIEGFPRLSVDIENGRKHYEQSARNAG
;
A
#
# COMPACT_ATOMS: atom_id res chain seq x y z
N MET A 1 18.41 -81.52 9.38
CA MET A 1 18.81 -82.41 8.26
C MET A 1 19.07 -81.56 7.04
N TYR A 2 20.23 -81.79 6.43
CA TYR A 2 20.91 -81.04 5.36
C TYR A 2 20.32 -81.27 3.96
N GLN A 3 20.42 -80.25 3.08
CA GLN A 3 21.13 -80.27 1.78
C GLN A 3 20.91 -78.93 1.03
N HIS A 4 21.97 -78.14 0.81
CA HIS A 4 22.79 -78.02 -0.43
C HIS A 4 22.09 -77.26 -1.58
N GLN A 5 22.72 -76.47 -2.46
CA GLN A 5 24.02 -75.78 -2.56
C GLN A 5 24.04 -75.08 -3.95
N GLN A 6 24.46 -73.81 -3.98
CA GLN A 6 25.18 -73.03 -5.03
C GLN A 6 24.77 -73.01 -6.51
N GLN A 7 24.80 -71.79 -7.09
CA GLN A 7 25.71 -71.28 -8.15
C GLN A 7 25.13 -69.92 -8.66
N ALA A 8 25.83 -68.89 -9.13
CA ALA A 8 27.22 -68.42 -9.09
C ALA A 8 27.24 -66.96 -9.66
N GLN A 9 27.97 -66.06 -8.99
CA GLN A 9 28.97 -65.07 -9.46
C GLN A 9 28.78 -64.37 -10.84
N SER A 10 28.96 -63.05 -11.00
CA SER A 10 30.27 -62.36 -10.99
C SER A 10 30.11 -60.81 -11.05
N THR A 11 30.72 -60.04 -10.13
CA THR A 11 31.84 -59.07 -10.29
C THR A 11 31.63 -57.95 -11.34
N THR A 12 31.77 -56.64 -11.04
CA THR A 12 33.05 -55.99 -10.71
C THR A 12 32.94 -54.65 -9.94
N SER A 13 33.98 -54.44 -9.13
CA SER A 13 34.49 -53.33 -8.33
C SER A 13 34.75 -52.00 -9.06
N ILE A 14 34.42 -50.84 -8.47
CA ILE A 14 35.26 -49.90 -7.68
C ILE A 14 36.47 -49.30 -8.44
N THR A 15 36.49 -47.97 -8.58
CA THR A 15 37.59 -47.09 -8.10
C THR A 15 37.11 -45.64 -7.92
N PRO A 16 37.58 -44.94 -6.87
CA PRO A 16 37.31 -43.52 -6.61
C PRO A 16 38.45 -42.62 -7.12
N HIS A 17 38.13 -41.38 -7.51
CA HIS A 17 39.14 -40.36 -7.79
C HIS A 17 38.99 -39.14 -6.85
N THR A 18 40.15 -38.63 -6.47
CA THR A 18 40.41 -37.70 -5.36
C THR A 18 40.80 -36.31 -5.88
N ASN A 19 40.29 -35.27 -5.20
CA ASN A 19 40.88 -33.91 -4.96
C ASN A 19 41.07 -32.91 -6.13
N PRO A 20 41.33 -31.59 -5.87
CA PRO A 20 41.39 -30.85 -4.59
C PRO A 20 40.66 -29.47 -4.57
N SER A 21 40.62 -28.85 -3.39
CA SER A 21 40.16 -27.47 -3.10
C SER A 21 41.00 -26.36 -3.78
N PRO A 22 40.51 -25.09 -3.73
CA PRO A 22 41.33 -24.09 -3.07
C PRO A 22 40.58 -23.17 -2.09
N SER A 23 41.40 -22.61 -1.23
CA SER A 23 41.20 -21.73 -0.08
C SER A 23 40.46 -20.41 -0.34
N GLY A 24 39.62 -20.03 0.62
CA GLY A 24 39.75 -18.79 1.39
C GLY A 24 39.45 -17.45 0.70
N SER A 25 38.33 -16.83 1.09
CA SER A 25 38.32 -15.48 1.69
C SER A 25 36.92 -15.13 2.19
N SER A 26 36.76 -15.14 3.52
CA SER A 26 35.65 -14.55 4.24
C SER A 26 35.78 -13.03 4.24
N VAL A 27 34.84 -12.31 3.61
CA VAL A 27 34.72 -10.86 3.76
C VAL A 27 33.61 -10.54 4.75
N SER A 28 34.01 -10.15 5.94
CA SER A 28 33.17 -9.51 6.95
C SER A 28 32.85 -8.09 6.47
N LEU A 29 31.57 -7.77 6.28
CA LEU A 29 31.12 -6.39 6.10
C LEU A 29 30.60 -5.89 7.45
N SER A 30 31.46 -5.11 8.08
CA SER A 30 31.23 -4.41 9.34
C SER A 30 30.02 -3.47 9.25
N SER A 31 29.20 -3.54 10.28
CA SER A 31 28.17 -2.56 10.63
C SER A 31 28.79 -1.17 10.80
N ALA A 32 28.55 -0.28 9.84
CA ALA A 32 28.84 1.14 9.99
C ALA A 32 27.82 1.76 10.96
N SER A 33 28.25 2.04 12.18
CA SER A 33 27.53 2.92 13.11
C SER A 33 27.57 4.34 12.56
N PHE A 34 26.40 4.90 12.25
CA PHE A 34 26.27 6.32 11.94
C PHE A 34 26.25 7.14 13.24
N PRO A 35 27.02 8.25 13.32
CA PRO A 35 27.04 9.11 14.51
C PRO A 35 25.75 9.93 14.62
N VAL A 36 25.15 9.87 15.81
CA VAL A 36 24.00 10.65 16.26
C VAL A 36 24.34 12.15 16.32
N PRO A 37 23.56 13.06 15.70
CA PRO A 37 23.73 14.49 15.91
C PRO A 37 23.06 14.96 17.22
N PRO A 38 23.62 15.98 17.91
CA PRO A 38 23.19 16.37 19.25
C PRO A 38 21.91 17.22 19.27
N LYS A 39 21.14 17.04 20.35
CA LYS A 39 19.93 17.78 20.70
C LYS A 39 20.16 19.30 20.74
N ARG A 40 19.45 20.06 19.89
CA ARG A 40 19.31 21.50 20.05
C ARG A 40 18.20 21.83 21.06
N LYS A 41 18.58 22.56 22.10
CA LYS A 41 17.66 23.28 23.01
C LYS A 41 16.95 24.38 22.22
N SER A 42 15.63 24.42 22.26
CA SER A 42 14.84 25.55 21.77
C SER A 42 14.04 26.13 22.93
N SER A 43 14.36 27.38 23.23
CA SER A 43 13.75 28.29 24.19
C SER A 43 12.39 28.79 23.71
N HIS A 44 11.41 28.77 24.60
CA HIS A 44 10.11 29.43 24.44
C HIS A 44 10.23 30.95 24.30
N PRO A 45 9.29 31.59 23.59
CA PRO A 45 8.69 32.84 24.05
C PRO A 45 7.17 32.74 24.23
N PRO A 46 6.55 33.60 25.05
CA PRO A 46 5.16 33.46 25.48
C PRO A 46 4.19 34.29 24.62
N THR A 47 2.93 33.83 24.51
CA THR A 47 1.79 34.66 24.09
C THR A 47 0.51 34.30 24.87
N PRO A 48 -0.44 35.24 25.02
CA PRO A 48 -1.36 35.28 26.16
C PRO A 48 -2.81 34.84 25.86
N ARG A 49 -3.47 34.40 26.94
CA ARG A 49 -4.89 34.59 27.36
C ARG A 49 -5.98 34.89 26.32
N GLY A 50 -7.06 34.10 26.35
CA GLY A 50 -8.40 34.44 25.86
C GLY A 50 -9.32 33.23 25.76
N LEU A 51 -10.04 32.85 26.83
CA LEU A 51 -11.48 33.06 27.03
C LEU A 51 -12.39 32.19 26.14
N THR A 52 -12.93 31.13 26.76
CA THR A 52 -14.14 30.41 26.35
C THR A 52 -15.37 31.32 26.40
N PRO A 53 -16.42 31.02 25.62
CA PRO A 53 -17.65 30.63 26.33
C PRO A 53 -18.46 29.51 25.68
N SER A 54 -19.23 28.88 26.57
CA SER A 54 -20.30 27.90 26.39
C SER A 54 -21.47 28.46 25.57
N PHE A 55 -22.04 27.63 24.70
CA PHE A 55 -23.32 27.89 24.06
C PHE A 55 -24.45 27.28 24.90
N SER A 56 -25.35 28.16 25.33
CA SER A 56 -26.60 27.81 25.99
C SER A 56 -27.74 27.68 24.98
N SER A 57 -28.66 26.80 25.34
CA SER A 57 -29.94 26.50 24.72
C SER A 57 -30.84 27.72 24.55
N SER A 58 -31.62 27.75 23.46
CA SER A 58 -32.86 28.51 23.39
C SER A 58 -33.95 27.77 22.61
N THR A 59 -35.03 27.56 23.34
CA THR A 59 -36.40 27.16 23.02
C THR A 59 -37.06 27.81 21.80
N VAL A 60 -37.93 27.05 21.13
CA VAL A 60 -39.28 27.54 20.80
C VAL A 60 -40.30 26.41 20.91
N SER A 61 -41.36 26.69 21.67
CA SER A 61 -42.54 25.85 21.85
C SER A 61 -43.61 26.17 20.82
N GLY A 62 -44.45 25.17 20.53
CA GLY A 62 -45.87 25.41 20.23
C GLY A 62 -46.39 24.68 19.00
N ILE A 63 -47.14 23.60 19.23
CA ILE A 63 -48.59 23.48 18.93
C ILE A 63 -49.00 22.02 19.18
N SER A 64 -50.08 21.84 19.93
CA SER A 64 -50.60 20.55 20.39
C SER A 64 -51.95 20.20 19.74
N LYS A 65 -52.27 18.89 19.84
CA LYS A 65 -53.57 18.20 19.73
C LYS A 65 -53.96 17.81 18.30
N SER A 66 -54.16 16.52 18.02
CA SER A 66 -55.35 15.81 18.50
C SER A 66 -55.17 14.29 18.60
N ILE A 67 -55.91 13.72 19.55
CA ILE A 67 -56.03 12.31 19.91
C ILE A 67 -56.99 11.60 18.94
N SER A 68 -56.75 10.33 18.64
CA SER A 68 -57.81 9.33 18.40
C SER A 68 -57.24 7.91 18.52
N THR A 69 -57.64 7.28 19.61
CA THR A 69 -57.60 5.87 19.97
C THR A 69 -58.29 5.00 18.93
N LEU A 70 -57.73 3.85 18.57
CA LEU A 70 -58.45 2.58 18.33
C LEU A 70 -57.50 1.40 18.56
N GLU A 71 -57.82 0.57 19.56
CA GLU A 71 -57.28 -0.78 19.74
C GLU A 71 -57.81 -1.73 18.65
N VAL A 72 -56.97 -2.64 18.15
CA VAL A 72 -57.39 -4.00 17.78
C VAL A 72 -56.24 -4.95 18.08
N GLY A 73 -56.48 -5.90 18.99
CA GLY A 73 -55.53 -6.92 19.39
C GLY A 73 -55.20 -7.94 18.30
N ARG A 74 -54.04 -8.59 18.44
CA ARG A 74 -53.70 -9.86 17.79
C ARG A 74 -52.56 -10.56 18.53
N THR A 75 -52.95 -11.54 19.35
CA THR A 75 -52.32 -12.84 19.60
C THR A 75 -50.85 -13.01 19.18
N ALA A 76 -49.98 -13.13 20.18
CA ALA A 76 -48.66 -13.74 20.04
C ALA A 76 -48.82 -15.24 19.75
N ALA A 77 -48.67 -15.62 18.47
CA ALA A 77 -48.49 -17.01 18.07
C ALA A 77 -47.00 -17.25 17.83
N SER A 78 -46.42 -18.07 18.70
CA SER A 78 -45.15 -18.75 18.47
C SER A 78 -45.24 -19.59 17.20
N LEU A 79 -44.40 -19.28 16.21
CA LEU A 79 -44.09 -20.18 15.11
C LEU A 79 -42.56 -20.18 14.94
N SER A 80 -41.96 -21.20 15.54
CA SER A 80 -40.62 -21.69 15.25
C SER A 80 -40.52 -22.02 13.76
N ALA A 81 -39.82 -21.19 13.00
CA ALA A 81 -39.32 -21.55 11.68
C ALA A 81 -37.89 -22.09 11.84
N PRO A 82 -37.54 -23.25 11.24
CA PRO A 82 -36.15 -23.65 11.13
C PRO A 82 -35.51 -22.74 10.09
N ALA A 83 -34.81 -21.71 10.54
CA ALA A 83 -34.01 -20.87 9.66
C ALA A 83 -32.83 -21.71 9.16
N ASN A 84 -32.90 -22.09 7.88
CA ASN A 84 -31.72 -22.48 7.11
C ASN A 84 -30.64 -21.42 7.35
N SER A 85 -29.53 -21.84 7.96
CA SER A 85 -28.35 -21.01 8.19
C SER A 85 -27.65 -20.75 6.86
N LEU A 86 -28.09 -19.72 6.14
CA LEU A 86 -27.21 -18.97 5.25
C LEU A 86 -26.41 -17.97 6.11
N PRO A 87 -25.13 -17.70 5.82
CA PRO A 87 -24.39 -16.67 6.52
C PRO A 87 -25.00 -15.32 6.13
N ARG A 88 -25.92 -14.81 6.95
CA ARG A 88 -26.38 -13.43 6.85
C ARG A 88 -25.28 -12.60 7.49
N GLU A 89 -24.35 -12.13 6.66
CA GLU A 89 -23.43 -11.08 7.06
C GLU A 89 -24.25 -9.99 7.75
N THR A 90 -23.95 -9.77 9.03
CA THR A 90 -24.77 -8.84 9.82
C THR A 90 -24.48 -7.44 9.30
N ALA A 91 -25.49 -6.56 9.25
CA ALA A 91 -25.29 -5.18 8.80
C ALA A 91 -24.19 -4.44 9.59
N ALA A 92 -23.93 -4.89 10.83
CA ALA A 92 -22.85 -4.42 11.68
C ALA A 92 -21.46 -4.80 11.14
N GLU A 93 -21.28 -6.01 10.62
CA GLU A 93 -20.00 -6.48 10.03
C GLU A 93 -19.68 -5.71 8.75
N ALA A 94 -20.63 -5.56 7.83
CA ALA A 94 -20.43 -4.76 6.61
C ALA A 94 -20.04 -3.30 6.94
N THR A 95 -20.68 -2.71 7.96
CA THR A 95 -20.34 -1.37 8.45
C THR A 95 -18.93 -1.32 9.04
N ASN A 96 -18.52 -2.35 9.80
CA ASN A 96 -17.17 -2.45 10.35
C ASN A 96 -16.11 -2.53 9.24
N ARG A 97 -16.36 -3.32 8.19
CA ARG A 97 -15.46 -3.44 7.03
C ARG A 97 -15.32 -2.12 6.28
N ALA A 98 -16.42 -1.41 6.06
CA ALA A 98 -16.39 -0.08 5.46
C ALA A 98 -15.58 0.91 6.32
N ASN A 99 -15.78 0.91 7.64
CA ASN A 99 -15.02 1.77 8.56
C ASN A 99 -13.52 1.43 8.57
N ALA A 100 -13.16 0.13 8.50
CA ALA A 100 -11.78 -0.32 8.41
C ALA A 100 -11.11 0.19 7.14
N TRP A 101 -11.79 0.07 5.98
CA TRP A 101 -11.32 0.61 4.70
C TRP A 101 -11.13 2.14 4.74
N GLN A 102 -12.11 2.88 5.24
CA GLN A 102 -12.01 4.34 5.36
C GLN A 102 -10.84 4.75 6.26
N THR A 103 -10.67 4.06 7.38
CA THR A 103 -9.53 4.29 8.30
C THR A 103 -8.20 3.98 7.62
N LEU A 104 -8.13 2.91 6.83
CA LEU A 104 -6.96 2.56 6.04
C LEU A 104 -6.61 3.67 5.04
N CYS A 105 -7.58 4.15 4.27
CA CYS A 105 -7.38 5.25 3.31
C CYS A 105 -6.82 6.50 3.98
N VAL A 106 -7.36 6.91 5.12
CA VAL A 106 -6.86 8.06 5.90
C VAL A 106 -5.39 7.89 6.30
N ARG A 107 -4.94 6.65 6.56
CA ARG A 107 -3.57 6.35 6.97
C ARG A 107 -2.60 6.14 5.81
N VAL A 108 -3.08 5.61 4.69
CA VAL A 108 -2.30 5.34 3.47
C VAL A 108 -2.12 6.60 2.63
N LEU A 109 -3.17 7.38 2.37
CA LEU A 109 -3.12 8.51 1.43
C LEU A 109 -2.03 9.56 1.74
N PRO A 110 -1.71 9.88 3.01
CA PRO A 110 -0.57 10.76 3.34
C PRO A 110 0.79 10.28 2.80
N LEU A 111 0.96 8.98 2.53
CA LEU A 111 2.16 8.41 1.91
C LEU A 111 2.44 9.04 0.55
N PHE A 112 1.41 9.24 -0.28
CA PHE A 112 1.53 9.88 -1.60
C PHE A 112 1.97 11.34 -1.50
N ASN A 113 1.79 11.96 -0.33
CA ASN A 113 2.29 13.30 -0.06
C ASN A 113 3.73 13.36 0.44
N GLY A 114 4.40 12.21 0.61
CA GLY A 114 5.71 12.14 1.25
C GLY A 114 5.65 12.31 2.77
N GLN A 115 4.45 12.30 3.37
CA GLN A 115 4.29 12.40 4.83
C GLN A 115 4.50 11.05 5.54
N GLY A 116 4.78 10.01 4.77
CA GLY A 116 4.87 8.64 5.25
C GLY A 116 3.51 8.08 5.68
N LEU A 117 3.59 6.87 6.20
CA LEU A 117 2.45 6.12 6.70
C LEU A 117 2.01 6.62 8.08
N LYS A 118 0.70 6.69 8.34
CA LYS A 118 0.19 7.03 9.68
C LYS A 118 -0.06 5.78 10.51
N GLY A 119 0.86 5.48 11.42
CA GLY A 119 0.83 4.28 12.27
C GLY A 119 1.86 3.24 11.83
N HIS A 120 1.79 2.05 12.43
CA HIS A 120 2.68 0.95 12.09
C HIS A 120 2.10 0.12 10.95
N MET A 121 2.95 -0.64 10.26
CA MET A 121 2.53 -1.46 9.11
C MET A 121 1.62 -2.61 9.58
N GLU A 122 1.86 -3.14 10.76
CA GLU A 122 1.09 -4.21 11.39
C GLU A 122 -0.37 -3.79 11.60
N ASP A 123 -0.60 -2.58 12.14
CA ASP A 123 -1.95 -2.03 12.35
C ASP A 123 -2.75 -1.95 11.04
N MET A 124 -2.05 -1.70 9.92
CA MET A 124 -2.69 -1.60 8.61
C MET A 124 -2.99 -2.96 8.02
N ASN A 125 -2.11 -3.93 8.24
CA ASN A 125 -2.37 -5.32 7.87
C ASN A 125 -3.59 -5.87 8.62
N ASP A 126 -3.78 -5.48 9.88
CA ASP A 126 -4.96 -5.81 10.67
C ASP A 126 -6.22 -5.15 10.11
N LEU A 127 -6.14 -3.87 9.73
CA LEU A 127 -7.24 -3.16 9.05
C LEU A 127 -7.59 -3.81 7.70
N VAL A 128 -6.60 -4.19 6.90
CA VAL A 128 -6.81 -4.86 5.60
C VAL A 128 -7.41 -6.24 5.80
N SER A 129 -6.97 -6.99 6.81
CA SER A 129 -7.55 -8.31 7.15
C SER A 129 -9.01 -8.17 7.58
N THR A 130 -9.31 -7.16 8.42
CA THR A 130 -10.67 -6.84 8.84
C THR A 130 -11.55 -6.43 7.66
N TRP A 131 -11.03 -5.60 6.75
CA TRP A 131 -11.74 -5.17 5.54
C TRP A 131 -12.00 -6.33 4.57
N LEU A 132 -11.01 -7.22 4.37
CA LEU A 132 -11.17 -8.39 3.50
C LEU A 132 -12.34 -9.26 3.99
N GLY A 133 -12.37 -9.56 5.29
CA GLY A 133 -13.36 -10.46 5.89
C GLY A 133 -13.54 -11.77 5.11
N ASP A 134 -14.68 -12.42 5.32
CA ASP A 134 -15.05 -13.66 4.62
C ASP A 134 -15.94 -13.43 3.39
N SER A 135 -16.44 -12.21 3.16
CA SER A 135 -17.50 -12.00 2.16
C SER A 135 -17.00 -11.89 0.73
N HIS A 136 -17.67 -12.64 -0.15
CA HIS A 136 -17.36 -12.81 -1.57
C HIS A 136 -17.89 -11.70 -2.52
N GLY A 137 -18.39 -10.58 -1.97
CA GLY A 137 -19.16 -9.58 -2.75
C GLY A 137 -18.43 -8.26 -3.05
N GLN A 138 -17.33 -7.94 -2.37
CA GLN A 138 -16.59 -6.69 -2.59
C GLN A 138 -15.53 -6.88 -3.66
N SER A 139 -15.51 -6.03 -4.70
CA SER A 139 -14.42 -6.00 -5.66
C SER A 139 -13.21 -5.31 -5.05
N ILE A 140 -12.38 -6.09 -4.35
CA ILE A 140 -11.11 -5.67 -3.72
C ILE A 140 -10.25 -4.89 -4.73
N ALA A 141 -10.26 -5.29 -6.00
CA ALA A 141 -9.54 -4.61 -7.06
C ALA A 141 -10.07 -3.20 -7.34
N ASP A 142 -11.39 -3.00 -7.33
CA ASP A 142 -11.98 -1.69 -7.58
C ASP A 142 -11.68 -0.72 -6.43
N ASP A 143 -11.85 -1.17 -5.18
CA ASP A 143 -11.51 -0.37 -4.00
C ASP A 143 -10.02 0.03 -4.01
N LEU A 144 -9.13 -0.93 -4.28
CA LEU A 144 -7.70 -0.66 -4.44
C LEU A 144 -7.43 0.37 -5.54
N ASN A 145 -8.08 0.20 -6.70
CA ASN A 145 -7.91 1.10 -7.83
C ASN A 145 -8.40 2.53 -7.52
N GLU A 146 -9.50 2.67 -6.79
CA GLU A 146 -10.03 3.96 -6.34
C GLU A 146 -9.06 4.67 -5.38
N MET A 147 -8.54 3.95 -4.38
CA MET A 147 -7.57 4.52 -3.44
C MET A 147 -6.26 4.89 -4.14
N LEU A 148 -5.76 4.03 -5.04
CA LEU A 148 -4.58 4.29 -5.85
C LEU A 148 -4.78 5.54 -6.72
N THR A 149 -5.93 5.63 -7.39
CA THR A 149 -6.29 6.79 -8.22
C THR A 149 -6.31 8.07 -7.39
N THR A 150 -6.93 8.05 -6.22
CA THR A 150 -6.98 9.20 -5.29
C THR A 150 -5.57 9.65 -4.88
N GLY A 151 -4.71 8.69 -4.51
CA GLY A 151 -3.32 8.98 -4.16
C GLY A 151 -2.51 9.53 -5.34
N LEU A 152 -2.69 8.97 -6.53
CA LEU A 152 -1.99 9.38 -7.74
C LEU A 152 -2.45 10.75 -8.25
N LEU A 153 -3.72 11.13 -8.09
CA LEU A 153 -4.20 12.48 -8.38
C LEU A 153 -3.49 13.53 -7.52
N THR A 154 -3.11 13.18 -6.30
CA THR A 154 -2.31 14.06 -5.44
C THR A 154 -0.90 14.28 -6.01
N LEU A 155 -0.28 13.26 -6.62
CA LEU A 155 1.01 13.39 -7.30
C LEU A 155 0.87 14.13 -8.65
N SER A 156 -0.18 13.85 -9.42
CA SER A 156 -0.42 14.49 -10.71
C SER A 156 -0.70 15.99 -10.55
N SER A 157 -1.44 16.40 -9.53
CA SER A 157 -1.70 17.83 -9.25
C SER A 157 -0.41 18.61 -8.98
N LYS A 158 0.58 18.00 -8.31
CA LYS A 158 1.90 18.61 -8.08
C LYS A 158 2.70 18.76 -9.37
N LEU A 159 2.49 17.88 -10.36
CA LEU A 159 3.15 17.92 -11.66
C LEU A 159 2.45 18.85 -12.65
N ALA A 160 1.13 19.01 -12.53
CA ALA A 160 0.34 19.84 -13.44
C ALA A 160 0.81 21.30 -13.47
N VAL A 161 1.24 21.84 -12.32
CA VAL A 161 1.69 23.24 -12.15
C VAL A 161 3.17 23.44 -12.54
N VAL A 162 3.92 22.36 -12.79
CA VAL A 162 5.34 22.44 -13.13
C VAL A 162 5.49 22.93 -14.57
N GLY A 163 6.41 23.86 -14.84
CA GLY A 163 6.69 24.33 -16.20
C GLY A 163 7.39 23.26 -17.05
N ASP A 164 7.22 23.35 -18.38
CA ASP A 164 7.67 22.30 -19.32
C ASP A 164 9.18 22.04 -19.28
N GLU A 165 10.00 23.07 -19.07
CA GLU A 165 11.46 22.98 -19.06
C GLU A 165 12.01 22.00 -18.01
N VAL A 166 11.34 21.90 -16.86
CA VAL A 166 11.76 21.03 -15.74
C VAL A 166 10.81 19.87 -15.50
N LEU A 167 9.75 19.74 -16.31
CA LEU A 167 8.71 18.74 -16.15
C LEU A 167 9.30 17.32 -16.19
N ALA A 168 10.17 17.03 -17.16
CA ALA A 168 10.77 15.71 -17.32
C ALA A 168 11.61 15.30 -16.09
N SER A 169 12.47 16.21 -15.60
CA SER A 169 13.25 15.98 -14.39
C SER A 169 12.33 15.73 -13.19
N ARG A 170 11.28 16.53 -13.04
CA ARG A 170 10.32 16.39 -11.95
C ARG A 170 9.50 15.09 -12.02
N VAL A 171 9.11 14.65 -13.22
CA VAL A 171 8.44 13.36 -13.41
C VAL A 171 9.35 12.21 -13.01
N VAL A 172 10.64 12.25 -13.37
CA VAL A 172 11.62 11.22 -12.95
C VAL A 172 11.78 11.18 -11.43
N GLU A 173 11.86 12.34 -10.77
CA GLU A 173 11.90 12.40 -9.29
C GLU A 173 10.66 11.77 -8.65
N VAL A 174 9.47 12.12 -9.16
CA VAL A 174 8.20 11.57 -8.66
C VAL A 174 8.11 10.07 -8.95
N TRP A 175 8.61 9.59 -10.09
CA TRP A 175 8.71 8.17 -10.42
C TRP A 175 9.62 7.43 -9.44
N ILE A 176 10.82 7.95 -9.16
CA ILE A 176 11.75 7.34 -8.20
C ILE A 176 11.11 7.27 -6.82
N PHE A 177 10.51 8.36 -6.34
CA PHE A 177 9.80 8.37 -5.07
C PHE A 177 8.66 7.34 -5.04
N PHE A 178 7.82 7.31 -6.08
CA PHE A 178 6.70 6.39 -6.18
C PHE A 178 7.16 4.94 -6.20
N PHE A 179 8.12 4.60 -7.06
CA PHE A 179 8.59 3.24 -7.25
C PHE A 179 9.42 2.72 -6.08
N SER A 180 10.27 3.56 -5.48
CA SER A 180 11.18 3.14 -4.40
C SER A 180 10.59 3.27 -3.01
N THR A 181 9.53 4.07 -2.84
CA THR A 181 8.89 4.27 -1.53
C THR A 181 7.45 3.81 -1.57
N VAL A 182 6.59 4.49 -2.34
CA VAL A 182 5.14 4.29 -2.26
C VAL A 182 4.75 2.86 -2.60
N VAL A 183 5.26 2.31 -3.70
CA VAL A 183 4.95 0.94 -4.15
C VAL A 183 5.36 -0.11 -3.11
N PRO A 184 6.60 -0.14 -2.58
CA PRO A 184 6.99 -1.07 -1.51
C PRO A 184 6.10 -0.99 -0.27
N TYR A 185 5.74 0.22 0.17
CA TYR A 185 4.83 0.40 1.32
C TYR A 185 3.43 -0.14 1.02
N LEU A 186 2.87 0.14 -0.17
CA LEU A 186 1.59 -0.42 -0.59
C LEU A 186 1.63 -1.95 -0.64
N GLN A 187 2.71 -2.53 -1.16
CA GLN A 187 2.88 -3.99 -1.16
C GLN A 187 2.95 -4.58 0.25
N GLY A 188 3.52 -3.84 1.21
CA GLY A 188 3.55 -4.22 2.63
C GLY A 188 2.16 -4.17 3.26
N VAL A 189 1.44 -3.05 3.08
CA VAL A 189 0.09 -2.81 3.62
C VAL A 189 -0.92 -3.83 3.10
N PHE A 190 -0.84 -4.16 1.82
CA PHE A 190 -1.76 -5.10 1.17
C PHE A 190 -1.20 -6.53 1.10
N LEU A 191 -0.18 -6.84 1.91
CA LEU A 191 0.29 -8.21 2.06
C LEU A 191 -0.84 -9.18 2.44
N PRO A 192 -1.77 -8.85 3.36
CA PRO A 192 -2.90 -9.73 3.70
C PRO A 192 -3.76 -10.10 2.49
N VAL A 193 -3.92 -9.17 1.53
CA VAL A 193 -4.66 -9.44 0.29
C VAL A 193 -4.04 -10.62 -0.43
N ARG A 194 -2.71 -10.63 -0.61
CA ARG A 194 -2.02 -11.73 -1.30
C ARG A 194 -2.05 -13.04 -0.52
N THR A 195 -1.92 -12.99 0.80
CA THR A 195 -1.80 -14.21 1.63
C THR A 195 -3.15 -14.86 1.92
N GLN A 196 -4.21 -14.06 2.12
CA GLN A 196 -5.55 -14.55 2.47
C GLN A 196 -6.39 -14.83 1.23
N TRP A 197 -6.07 -14.27 0.06
CA TRP A 197 -6.81 -14.55 -1.18
C TRP A 197 -6.89 -16.03 -1.54
N ARG A 198 -5.80 -16.77 -1.35
CA ARG A 198 -5.75 -18.21 -1.62
C ARG A 198 -6.49 -19.04 -0.57
N GLN A 199 -6.66 -18.48 0.63
CA GLN A 199 -7.31 -19.16 1.77
C GLN A 199 -8.83 -18.97 1.74
N ALA A 200 -9.32 -17.90 1.12
CA ALA A 200 -10.74 -17.64 0.96
C ALA A 200 -11.36 -18.61 -0.06
N GLU A 201 -12.23 -19.50 0.43
CA GLU A 201 -13.02 -20.39 -0.41
C GLU A 201 -13.85 -19.57 -1.42
N GLY A 202 -13.97 -20.01 -2.67
CA GLY A 202 -14.82 -19.34 -3.67
C GLY A 202 -14.22 -18.13 -4.40
N ARG A 203 -12.97 -17.71 -4.15
CA ARG A 203 -12.28 -16.73 -5.02
C ARG A 203 -11.71 -17.44 -6.26
N VAL A 204 -12.13 -17.01 -7.45
CA VAL A 204 -11.64 -17.52 -8.74
C VAL A 204 -10.71 -16.49 -9.35
N GLY A 205 -9.52 -16.93 -9.78
CA GLY A 205 -8.51 -16.08 -10.39
C GLY A 205 -7.39 -15.64 -9.44
N ASP A 206 -6.40 -14.98 -10.00
CA ASP A 206 -5.25 -14.49 -9.25
C ASP A 206 -5.61 -13.31 -8.35
N PRO A 207 -4.96 -13.17 -7.18
CA PRO A 207 -5.13 -11.98 -6.34
C PRO A 207 -4.77 -10.72 -7.12
N PRO A 208 -5.40 -9.57 -6.81
CA PRO A 208 -5.02 -8.31 -7.39
C PRO A 208 -3.54 -8.02 -7.08
N ASP A 209 -2.74 -7.86 -8.13
CA ASP A 209 -1.33 -7.50 -7.99
C ASP A 209 -1.21 -5.99 -7.78
N VAL A 210 -1.11 -5.62 -6.50
CA VAL A 210 -0.94 -4.24 -6.03
C VAL A 210 0.20 -3.52 -6.75
N ARG A 211 1.30 -4.22 -7.07
CA ARG A 211 2.42 -3.61 -7.79
C ARG A 211 2.00 -3.25 -9.20
N THR A 212 1.46 -4.22 -9.93
CA THR A 212 1.00 -4.02 -11.31
C THR A 212 -0.07 -2.93 -11.38
N MET A 213 -1.06 -2.95 -10.48
CA MET A 213 -2.10 -1.92 -10.40
C MET A 213 -1.52 -0.54 -10.12
N SER A 214 -0.54 -0.42 -9.22
CA SER A 214 0.13 0.84 -8.92
C SER A 214 0.88 1.39 -10.13
N LEU A 215 1.59 0.54 -10.88
CA LEU A 215 2.33 0.94 -12.08
C LEU A 215 1.40 1.33 -13.23
N ILE A 216 0.30 0.60 -13.42
CA ILE A 216 -0.75 0.95 -14.37
C ILE A 216 -1.38 2.30 -14.00
N GLY A 217 -1.71 2.50 -12.72
CA GLY A 217 -2.24 3.77 -12.24
C GLY A 217 -1.28 4.93 -12.49
N PHE A 218 0.02 4.75 -12.24
CA PHE A 218 1.02 5.79 -12.53
C PHE A 218 1.05 6.14 -14.02
N ARG A 219 1.00 5.13 -14.89
CA ARG A 219 0.91 5.35 -16.34
C ARG A 219 -0.34 6.17 -16.69
N ASP A 220 -1.50 5.75 -16.20
CA ASP A 220 -2.79 6.31 -16.61
C ASP A 220 -3.06 7.71 -16.03
N GLN A 221 -2.64 7.95 -14.79
CA GLN A 221 -2.92 9.21 -14.10
C GLN A 221 -1.81 10.26 -14.22
N ILE A 222 -0.58 9.86 -14.60
CA ILE A 222 0.57 10.78 -14.67
C ILE A 222 1.17 10.79 -16.07
N LEU A 223 1.63 9.65 -16.58
CA LEU A 223 2.40 9.64 -17.84
C LEU A 223 1.55 9.94 -19.06
N ILE A 224 0.37 9.32 -19.20
CA ILE A 224 -0.50 9.53 -20.36
C ILE A 224 -0.96 11.01 -20.43
N PRO A 225 -1.49 11.62 -19.35
CA PRO A 225 -1.91 13.03 -19.38
C PRO A 225 -0.77 14.02 -19.66
N LEU A 226 0.46 13.70 -19.23
CA LEU A 226 1.62 14.58 -19.42
C LEU A 226 2.40 14.29 -20.73
N SER A 227 2.01 13.25 -21.47
CA SER A 227 2.78 12.74 -22.62
C SER A 227 3.08 13.82 -23.67
N GLY A 228 2.09 14.64 -24.06
CA GLY A 228 2.28 15.72 -25.02
C GLY A 228 3.33 16.74 -24.56
N ARG A 229 3.22 17.21 -23.31
CA ARG A 229 4.14 18.17 -22.71
C ARG A 229 5.56 17.60 -22.57
N LEU A 230 5.67 16.32 -22.20
CA LEU A 230 6.95 15.63 -22.10
C LEU A 230 7.62 15.50 -23.46
N ILE A 231 6.89 15.08 -24.50
CA ILE A 231 7.39 14.92 -25.88
C ILE A 231 7.95 16.24 -26.42
N GLU A 232 7.28 17.35 -26.16
CA GLU A 232 7.75 18.68 -26.57
C GLU A 232 9.00 19.15 -25.80
N GLY A 233 9.12 18.78 -24.52
CA GLY A 233 10.27 19.10 -23.68
C GLY A 233 11.52 18.23 -23.89
N PHE A 234 11.37 17.01 -24.41
CA PHE A 234 12.50 16.06 -24.56
C PHE A 234 13.66 16.55 -25.42
N PRO A 235 13.45 17.21 -26.59
CA PRO A 235 14.55 17.73 -27.38
C PRO A 235 15.43 18.73 -26.61
N ARG A 236 14.81 19.57 -25.77
CA ARG A 236 15.52 20.56 -24.96
C ARG A 236 16.32 19.92 -23.84
N LEU A 237 15.69 18.97 -23.12
CA LEU A 237 16.37 18.20 -22.08
C LEU A 237 17.61 17.47 -22.64
N SER A 238 17.49 16.87 -23.83
CA SER A 238 18.60 16.15 -24.47
C SER A 238 19.78 17.09 -24.77
N VAL A 239 19.49 18.30 -25.25
CA VAL A 239 20.51 19.34 -25.47
C VAL A 239 21.12 19.80 -24.14
N ASP A 240 20.33 20.01 -23.09
CA ASP A 240 20.82 20.44 -21.78
C ASP A 240 21.71 19.41 -21.11
N ILE A 241 21.35 18.13 -21.18
CA ILE A 241 22.18 17.01 -20.69
C ILE A 241 23.53 16.99 -21.42
N GLU A 242 23.49 17.12 -22.74
CA GLU A 242 24.69 17.11 -23.59
C GLU A 242 25.59 18.33 -23.32
N ASN A 243 25.00 19.49 -23.07
CA ASN A 243 25.73 20.71 -22.68
C ASN A 243 26.35 20.57 -21.28
N GLY A 244 25.63 20.02 -20.32
CA GLY A 244 26.14 19.73 -18.98
C GLY A 244 27.34 18.79 -19.00
N ARG A 245 27.26 17.73 -19.83
CA ARG A 245 28.37 16.79 -20.05
C ARG A 245 29.62 17.49 -20.58
N LYS A 246 29.48 18.33 -21.60
CA LYS A 246 30.60 19.10 -22.19
C LYS A 246 31.24 20.05 -21.17
N HIS A 247 30.43 20.71 -20.35
CA HIS A 247 30.94 21.62 -19.32
C HIS A 247 31.73 20.87 -18.23
N TYR A 248 31.26 19.69 -17.82
CA TYR A 248 31.98 18.83 -16.89
C TYR A 248 33.34 18.38 -17.46
N GLU A 249 33.37 17.93 -18.72
CA GLU A 249 34.59 17.50 -19.40
C GLU A 249 35.61 18.63 -19.56
N GLN A 250 35.14 19.84 -19.88
CA GLN A 250 36.01 21.02 -19.98
C GLN A 250 36.56 21.45 -18.61
N SER A 251 35.74 21.38 -17.56
CA SER A 251 36.17 21.71 -16.20
C SER A 251 37.20 20.71 -15.68
N ALA A 252 37.03 19.42 -15.99
CA ALA A 252 38.00 18.38 -15.64
C ALA A 252 39.35 18.54 -16.38
N ARG A 253 39.32 18.98 -17.64
CA ARG A 253 40.54 19.28 -18.41
C ARG A 253 41.31 20.49 -17.92
N ASN A 254 40.62 21.50 -17.39
CA ASN A 254 41.26 22.72 -16.89
C ASN A 254 41.83 22.56 -15.47
N ALA A 255 41.49 21.48 -14.76
CA ALA A 255 41.90 21.23 -13.38
C ALA A 255 43.08 20.24 -13.23
N GLY A 256 43.53 19.63 -14.34
CA GLY A 256 44.71 18.76 -14.40
C GLY A 256 45.85 19.44 -15.14
#